data_AF-A0A7S2PPR7-F1
#
_entry.id   AF-A0A7S2PPR7-F1
#
_cell.length_a   1.000
_cell.length_b   1.000
_cell.length_c   1.000
_cell.angle_alpha   90.00
_cell.angle_beta   90.00
_cell.angle_gamma   90.00
#
_symmetry.space_group_name_H-M   'P 1'
#
loop_
_entity.id
_entity.type
_entity.pdbx_description
1 polymer ?
#
loop_
_entity_poly.entity_id
_entity_poly.type
_entity_poly.pdbx_seq_one_letter_code
_entity_poly.pdbx_strand_id
1 'polypeptide(L)'
;EQMCVSGSLVRNRVKYAQFRKKRMNTNPRRGPFHFKSPARIFWRTVRGMVHQKTKRGQEAIARLSTFEGIPHPYDKQKRQVVPAALRVIRLKPTRDFTILGELA
;
A
#
# COMPACT_ATOMS: atom_id res chain seq x y z
N GLU A 1 -5.80 -6.11 2.73
CA GLU A 1 -5.95 -5.53 4.10
C GLU A 1 -4.90 -6.00 5.10
N GLN A 2 -4.57 -7.30 5.17
CA GLN A 2 -3.68 -7.88 6.21
C GLN A 2 -2.18 -7.54 6.09
N MET A 3 -1.80 -6.64 5.18
CA MET A 3 -0.41 -6.22 5.02
C MET A 3 0.08 -5.50 6.28
N CYS A 4 1.35 -5.70 6.65
CA CYS A 4 1.91 -5.08 7.85
C CYS A 4 2.88 -3.95 7.50
N VAL A 5 2.86 -2.88 8.29
CA VAL A 5 3.86 -1.79 8.27
C VAL A 5 4.50 -1.71 9.65
N SER A 6 5.82 -1.53 9.71
CA SER A 6 6.52 -1.39 10.99
C SER A 6 6.14 -0.12 11.74
N GLY A 7 6.20 -0.19 13.08
CA GLY A 7 5.83 0.90 13.98
C GLY A 7 4.39 0.81 14.48
N SER A 8 4.11 1.55 15.56
CA SER A 8 2.80 1.58 16.21
C SER A 8 1.72 2.22 15.34
N LEU A 9 0.46 1.82 15.57
CA LEU A 9 -0.71 2.34 14.85
C LEU A 9 -0.81 3.86 14.95
N VAL A 10 -0.58 4.43 16.14
CA VAL A 10 -0.62 5.88 16.37
C VAL A 10 0.39 6.61 15.47
N ARG A 11 1.64 6.11 15.41
CA ARG A 11 2.69 6.69 14.57
C ARG A 11 2.30 6.66 13.10
N ASN A 12 1.82 5.52 12.62
CA ASN A 12 1.46 5.36 11.21
C ASN A 12 0.20 6.17 10.84
N ARG A 13 -0.75 6.34 11.76
CA ARG A 13 -1.91 7.22 11.60
C ARG A 13 -1.51 8.69 11.46
N VAL A 14 -0.57 9.17 12.28
CA VAL A 14 -0.03 10.54 12.15
C VAL A 14 0.65 10.74 10.79
N LYS A 15 1.47 9.79 10.34
CA LYS A 15 2.10 9.86 9.00
C LYS A 15 1.05 9.91 7.89
N TYR A 16 0.02 9.08 7.97
CA TYR A 16 -1.05 9.05 6.97
C TYR A 16 -1.90 10.34 6.99
N ALA A 17 -2.17 10.90 8.18
CA ALA A 17 -2.82 12.19 8.33
C ALA A 17 -2.01 13.35 7.71
N GLN A 18 -0.69 13.37 7.90
CA GLN A 18 0.20 14.34 7.26
C GLN A 18 0.18 14.21 5.73
N PHE A 19 0.11 12.98 5.19
CA PHE A 19 -0.08 12.77 3.76
C PHE A 19 -1.42 13.33 3.28
N ARG A 20 -2.52 13.05 3.97
CA ARG A 20 -3.87 13.54 3.63
C ARG A 20 -4.00 15.06 3.68
N LYS A 21 -3.18 15.75 4.48
CA LYS A 21 -3.14 17.22 4.53
C LYS A 21 -2.61 17.84 3.23
N LYS A 22 -1.83 17.09 2.42
CA LYS A 22 -1.28 17.58 1.15
C LYS A 22 -2.38 17.70 0.09
N ARG A 23 -2.72 18.92 -0.30
CA ARG A 23 -3.73 19.22 -1.33
C ARG A 23 -3.25 20.36 -2.23
N MET A 24 -3.80 20.44 -3.44
CA MET A 24 -3.63 21.63 -4.27
C MET A 24 -4.51 22.75 -3.70
N ASN A 25 -3.93 23.94 -3.46
CA ASN A 25 -4.64 25.06 -2.85
C ASN A 25 -5.71 25.68 -3.78
N THR A 26 -5.46 25.72 -5.09
CA THR A 26 -6.37 26.31 -6.08
C THR A 26 -7.57 25.41 -6.38
N ASN A 27 -7.32 24.16 -6.78
CA ASN A 27 -8.37 23.17 -7.03
C ASN A 27 -7.99 21.79 -6.45
N PRO A 28 -8.53 21.41 -5.28
CA PRO A 28 -8.24 20.13 -4.64
C PRO A 28 -8.54 18.90 -5.51
N ARG A 29 -9.47 18.99 -6.48
CA ARG A 29 -9.82 17.86 -7.36
C ARG A 29 -8.71 17.50 -8.36
N ARG A 30 -7.81 18.44 -8.68
CA ARG A 30 -6.65 18.22 -9.57
C ARG A 30 -5.36 17.87 -8.79
N GLY A 31 -5.41 17.92 -7.46
CA GLY A 31 -4.27 17.70 -6.60
C GLY A 31 -3.93 16.22 -6.40
N PRO A 32 -3.10 15.92 -5.38
CA PRO A 32 -2.78 14.54 -5.01
C PRO A 32 -4.04 13.75 -4.61
N PHE A 33 -4.17 12.54 -5.15
CA PHE A 33 -5.25 11.62 -4.79
C PHE A 33 -4.90 10.82 -3.53
N HIS A 34 -5.80 10.88 -2.54
CA HIS A 34 -5.68 10.18 -1.25
C HIS A 34 -6.57 8.94 -1.25
N PHE A 35 -6.09 7.84 -1.82
CA PHE A 35 -6.80 6.57 -1.75
C PHE A 35 -6.79 6.03 -0.32
N LYS A 36 -7.97 5.58 0.15
CA LYS A 36 -8.17 5.00 1.48
C LYS A 36 -8.03 3.49 1.51
N SER A 37 -8.43 2.83 0.42
CA SER A 37 -8.43 1.36 0.34
C SER A 37 -7.01 0.78 0.51
N PRO A 38 -6.79 -0.25 1.37
CA PRO A 38 -5.49 -0.90 1.53
C PRO A 38 -4.84 -1.33 0.22
N ALA A 39 -5.63 -1.86 -0.74
CA ALA A 39 -5.11 -2.25 -2.06
C ALA A 39 -4.55 -1.05 -2.82
N ARG A 40 -5.27 0.08 -2.83
CA ARG A 40 -4.81 1.31 -3.50
C ARG A 40 -3.64 1.98 -2.78
N ILE A 41 -3.55 1.87 -1.45
CA ILE A 41 -2.38 2.32 -0.71
C ILE A 41 -1.15 1.53 -1.18
N PHE A 42 -1.24 0.20 -1.25
CA PHE A 42 -0.15 -0.64 -1.74
C PHE A 42 0.19 -0.33 -3.21
N TRP A 43 -0.81 -0.24 -4.09
CA TRP A 43 -0.60 0.16 -5.49
C TRP A 43 0.13 1.50 -5.61
N ARG A 44 -0.23 2.49 -4.79
CA ARG A 44 0.44 3.80 -4.77
C ARG A 44 1.90 3.68 -4.32
N THR A 45 2.20 2.81 -3.35
CA THR A 45 3.59 2.58 -2.92
C THR A 45 4.43 1.95 -4.03
N VAL A 46 3.94 0.92 -4.70
CA VAL A 46 4.65 0.28 -5.83
C VAL A 46 4.80 1.25 -7.00
N ARG A 47 3.75 2.00 -7.33
CA ARG A 47 3.78 3.06 -8.35
C ARG A 47 4.84 4.13 -8.07
N GLY A 48 5.13 4.40 -6.79
CA GLY A 48 6.20 5.32 -6.38
C GLY A 48 7.62 4.77 -6.54
N MET A 49 7.78 3.44 -6.59
CA MET A 49 9.07 2.76 -6.78
C MET A 49 9.41 2.55 -8.26
N VAL A 50 8.44 2.67 -9.15
CA VAL A 50 8.60 2.48 -10.61
C VAL A 50 8.68 3.84 -11.33
N HIS A 51 9.45 3.93 -12.41
CA HIS A 51 9.47 5.12 -13.28
C HIS A 51 8.19 5.24 -14.15
N GLN A 52 7.08 5.49 -13.49
CA GLN A 52 5.71 5.46 -13.99
C GLN A 52 5.35 6.44 -15.13
N LYS A 53 6.18 7.46 -15.38
CA LYS A 53 5.90 8.45 -16.44
C LYS A 53 6.33 7.95 -17.82
N THR A 54 7.18 6.92 -17.87
CA THR A 54 7.61 6.30 -19.13
C THR A 54 6.61 5.26 -19.59
N LYS A 55 6.57 4.98 -20.90
CA LYS A 55 5.75 3.91 -21.48
C LYS A 55 6.03 2.55 -20.81
N ARG A 56 7.30 2.20 -20.63
CA ARG A 56 7.73 0.98 -19.92
C ARG A 56 7.19 0.93 -18.49
N GLY A 57 7.22 2.05 -17.76
CA GLY A 57 6.70 2.14 -16.40
C GLY A 57 5.18 1.98 -16.32
N GLN A 58 4.45 2.56 -17.29
CA GLN A 58 3.00 2.39 -17.40
C GLN A 58 2.62 0.93 -17.67
N GLU A 59 3.32 0.26 -18.58
CA GLU A 59 3.13 -1.17 -18.86
C GLU A 59 3.44 -2.04 -17.64
N ALA A 60 4.49 -1.72 -16.87
CA ALA A 60 4.81 -2.44 -15.64
C ALA A 60 3.69 -2.31 -14.59
N ILE A 61 3.12 -1.11 -14.44
CA ILE A 61 1.99 -0.88 -13.52
C ILE A 61 0.73 -1.58 -14.01
N ALA A 62 0.50 -1.65 -15.33
CA ALA A 62 -0.66 -2.33 -15.92
C ALA A 62 -0.63 -3.86 -15.65
N ARG A 63 0.56 -4.46 -15.49
CA ARG A 63 0.69 -5.88 -15.10
C ARG A 63 0.34 -6.13 -13.63
N LEU A 64 0.34 -5.10 -12.78
CA LEU A 64 0.06 -5.24 -11.35
C LEU A 64 -1.44 -5.11 -11.08
N SER A 65 -2.03 -6.17 -10.53
CA SER A 65 -3.39 -6.14 -9.97
C SER A 65 -3.34 -6.28 -8.45
N THR A 66 -4.09 -5.44 -7.73
CA THR A 66 -4.12 -5.40 -6.27
C THR A 66 -5.56 -5.45 -5.78
N PHE A 67 -5.84 -6.33 -4.82
CA PHE A 67 -7.19 -6.57 -4.30
C PHE A 67 -7.22 -6.53 -2.77
N GLU A 68 -8.41 -6.29 -2.22
CA GLU A 68 -8.72 -6.51 -0.80
C GLU A 68 -9.46 -7.85 -0.68
N GLY A 69 -9.19 -8.58 0.41
CA GLY A 69 -9.53 -10.00 0.48
C GLY A 69 -8.87 -10.82 -0.63
N ILE A 70 -9.49 -11.95 -0.97
CA ILE A 70 -9.07 -12.84 -2.06
C ILE A 70 -10.29 -13.09 -2.94
N PRO A 71 -10.49 -12.28 -3.99
CA PRO A 71 -11.64 -12.45 -4.87
C PRO A 71 -11.48 -13.66 -5.79
N HIS A 72 -12.61 -14.18 -6.27
CA HIS A 72 -12.62 -15.17 -7.36
C HIS A 72 -11.96 -14.56 -8.62
N PRO A 73 -11.08 -15.27 -9.36
CA PRO A 73 -10.71 -16.69 -9.28
C PRO A 73 -9.47 -17.02 -8.44
N TYR A 74 -8.91 -16.04 -7.72
CA TYR A 74 -7.66 -16.20 -6.97
C TYR A 74 -7.83 -16.98 -5.66
N ASP A 75 -9.07 -17.15 -5.21
CA ASP A 75 -9.47 -17.95 -4.05
C ASP A 75 -9.06 -19.42 -4.18
N LYS A 76 -9.15 -19.97 -5.40
CA LYS A 76 -8.81 -21.37 -5.70
C LYS A 76 -7.37 -21.59 -6.14
N GLN A 77 -6.62 -20.52 -6.39
CA GLN A 77 -5.24 -20.60 -6.87
C GLN A 77 -4.23 -20.70 -5.74
N LYS A 78 -3.12 -21.40 -5.97
CA LYS A 78 -2.03 -21.49 -4.99
C LYS A 78 -1.35 -20.13 -4.82
N ARG A 79 -1.47 -19.56 -3.62
CA ARG A 79 -0.85 -18.29 -3.25
C ARG A 79 0.64 -18.47 -3.02
N GLN A 80 1.41 -17.48 -3.46
CA GLN A 80 2.85 -17.43 -3.26
C GLN A 80 3.19 -16.46 -2.12
N VAL A 81 4.31 -16.71 -1.46
CA VAL A 81 4.83 -15.89 -0.36
C VAL A 81 6.22 -15.41 -0.72
N VAL A 82 6.54 -14.16 -0.39
CA VAL A 82 7.88 -13.59 -0.57
C VAL A 82 8.58 -13.56 0.79
N PRO A 83 9.52 -14.49 1.08
CA PRO A 83 10.14 -14.60 2.41
C PRO A 83 10.86 -13.32 2.84
N ALA A 84 11.49 -12.64 1.88
CA ALA A 84 12.18 -11.39 2.10
C ALA A 84 11.27 -10.23 2.55
N ALA A 85 9.94 -10.34 2.43
CA ALA A 85 8.98 -9.33 2.86
C ALA A 85 8.16 -9.77 4.08
N LEU A 86 8.40 -10.97 4.63
CA LEU A 86 7.66 -11.46 5.78
C LEU A 86 8.00 -10.69 7.05
N ARG A 87 6.98 -10.14 7.72
CA ARG A 87 7.13 -9.44 9.00
C ARG A 87 7.87 -10.28 10.05
N VAL A 88 7.49 -11.55 10.22
CA VAL A 88 8.05 -12.44 11.24
C VAL A 88 9.55 -12.64 11.05
N ILE A 89 10.03 -12.63 9.80
CA ILE A 89 11.45 -12.79 9.46
C ILE A 89 12.18 -11.44 9.57
N ARG A 90 11.54 -10.34 9.14
CA ARG A 90 12.19 -9.03 9.00
C ARG A 90 12.12 -8.14 10.24
N LEU A 91 11.18 -8.37 11.14
CA LEU A 91 10.93 -7.54 12.31
C LEU A 91 11.17 -8.35 13.59
N LYS A 92 11.87 -7.76 14.57
CA LYS A 92 12.05 -8.38 15.90
C LYS A 92 10.67 -8.60 16.56
N PRO A 93 10.45 -9.73 17.27
CA PRO A 93 9.16 -10.06 17.87
C PRO A 93 8.61 -8.99 18.83
N THR A 94 9.48 -8.26 19.52
CA THR A 94 9.12 -7.22 20.50
C THR A 94 8.78 -5.87 19.89
N ARG A 95 8.83 -5.73 18.56
CA ARG A 95 8.60 -4.44 17.89
C ARG A 95 7.17 -4.35 17.38
N ASP A 96 6.55 -3.22 17.69
CA ASP A 96 5.21 -2.89 17.19
C ASP A 96 5.16 -2.84 15.66
N PHE A 97 4.00 -3.23 15.16
CA PHE A 97 3.62 -3.12 13.75
C PHE A 97 2.15 -2.72 13.67
N THR A 98 1.74 -2.29 12.49
CA THR A 98 0.37 -1.89 12.18
C THR A 98 -0.14 -2.75 11.02
N ILE A 99 -1.37 -3.23 11.12
CA ILE A 99 -2.06 -3.87 9.99
C ILE A 99 -2.65 -2.77 9.11
N LEU A 100 -2.44 -2.86 7.80
CA LEU A 100 -2.83 -1.81 6.85
C LEU A 100 -4.35 -1.61 6.80
N GLY A 101 -5.13 -2.67 7.05
CA GLY A 101 -6.58 -2.60 7.19
C GLY A 101 -7.05 -1.73 8.35
N GLU A 102 -6.30 -1.65 9.46
CA GLU A 102 -6.62 -0.78 10.60
C GLU A 102 -6.22 0.69 10.38
N LEU A 103 -5.30 0.92 9.44
CA LEU A 103 -4.79 2.24 9.09
C LEU A 103 -5.67 2.96 8.05
N ALA A 104 -6.24 2.19 7.13
CA ALA A 104 -7.09 2.64 6.03
C ALA A 104 -8.38 3.32 6.50
#